data_AF-A0A369QNX3-F1
#
_entry.id   AF-A0A369QNX3-F1
#
_cell.length_a   1.000
_cell.length_b   1.000
_cell.length_c   1.000
_cell.angle_alpha   90.00
_cell.angle_beta   90.00
_cell.angle_gamma   90.00
#
_symmetry.space_group_name_H-M   'P 1'
#
loop_
_entity.id
_entity.type
_entity.pdbx_description
1 polymer ?
#
loop_
_entity_poly.entity_id
_entity_poly.type
_entity_poly.pdbx_seq_one_letter_code
_entity_poly.pdbx_strand_id
1 'polypeptide(L)'
;GRRPQSGSEAVDAFACNEVRLLISILAYQLMHIARRAMARATGTGWSLRRLRERVLRAGARLVLSGRRMTLALSSSAVPFWAVLWPRIARMHWAGP
;
A
#
# COMPACT_ATOMS: atom_id res chain seq x y z
N GLY A 1 -16.70 -36.79 30.85
CA GLY A 1 -16.64 -35.86 29.70
C GLY A 1 -15.19 -35.62 29.33
N ARG A 2 -14.82 -35.80 28.06
CA ARG A 2 -13.46 -35.49 27.58
C ARG A 2 -13.30 -33.98 27.43
N ARG A 3 -12.23 -33.42 27.99
CA ARG A 3 -11.90 -31.99 27.83
C ARG A 3 -11.49 -31.74 26.37
N PRO A 4 -11.92 -30.63 25.75
CA PRO A 4 -11.50 -30.29 24.40
C PRO A 4 -9.99 -30.01 24.40
N GLN A 5 -9.29 -30.65 23.47
CA GLN A 5 -7.86 -30.50 23.26
C GLN A 5 -7.64 -29.15 22.58
N SER A 6 -7.24 -28.14 23.36
CA SER A 6 -6.86 -26.81 22.88
C SER A 6 -5.51 -26.89 22.17
N GLY A 7 -5.50 -27.43 20.96
CA GLY A 7 -4.30 -27.68 20.14
C GLY A 7 -3.88 -26.52 19.24
N SER A 8 -4.27 -25.28 19.54
CA SER A 8 -3.71 -24.10 18.89
C SER A 8 -3.13 -23.22 19.98
N GLU A 9 -1.85 -22.88 19.88
CA GLU A 9 -1.25 -21.82 20.68
C GLU A 9 -2.16 -20.59 20.57
N ALA A 10 -2.53 -20.02 21.71
CA ALA A 10 -3.37 -18.83 21.73
C ALA A 10 -2.54 -17.70 21.12
N VAL A 11 -2.76 -17.42 19.84
CA VAL A 11 -2.19 -16.24 19.18
C VAL A 11 -2.55 -15.04 20.04
N ASP A 12 -1.53 -14.29 20.46
CA ASP A 12 -1.74 -13.09 21.26
C ASP A 12 -2.55 -12.08 20.43
N ALA A 13 -3.84 -11.99 20.74
CA ALA A 13 -4.77 -11.11 20.06
C ALA A 13 -4.36 -9.63 20.21
N PHE A 14 -3.71 -9.25 21.31
CA PHE A 14 -3.19 -7.89 21.50
C PHE A 14 -2.03 -7.62 20.54
N ALA A 15 -1.03 -8.49 20.49
CA ALA A 15 0.09 -8.35 19.56
C ALA A 15 -0.38 -8.32 18.09
N CYS A 16 -1.32 -9.18 17.71
CA CYS A 16 -1.91 -9.16 16.37
C CYS A 16 -2.66 -7.86 16.07
N ASN A 17 -3.42 -7.32 17.04
CA ASN A 17 -4.14 -6.06 16.88
C ASN A 17 -3.18 -4.87 16.77
N GLU A 18 -2.09 -4.86 17.53
CA GLU A 18 -1.06 -3.84 17.46
C GLU A 18 -0.39 -3.83 16.08
N VAL A 19 0.05 -4.99 15.58
CA VAL A 19 0.64 -5.10 14.24
C VAL A 19 -0.35 -4.65 13.16
N ARG A 20 -1.63 -5.05 13.26
CA ARG A 20 -2.68 -4.59 12.33
C ARG A 20 -2.88 -3.09 12.38
N LEU A 21 -2.86 -2.49 13.56
CA LEU A 21 -2.97 -1.04 13.74
C LEU A 21 -1.77 -0.32 13.10
N LEU A 22 -0.55 -0.77 13.39
CA LEU A 22 0.68 -0.19 12.84
C LEU A 22 0.72 -0.28 11.31
N ILE A 23 0.36 -1.44 10.74
CA ILE A 23 0.26 -1.62 9.28
C ILE A 23 -0.82 -0.68 8.70
N SER A 24 -1.96 -0.54 9.38
CA SER A 24 -3.04 0.34 8.92
C SER A 24 -2.63 1.81 8.92
N ILE A 25 -1.93 2.25 9.97
CA ILE A 25 -1.37 3.61 10.08
C ILE A 25 -0.33 3.83 8.97
N LEU A 26 0.59 2.89 8.77
CA LEU A 26 1.61 3.00 7.73
C LEU A 26 0.96 3.09 6.33
N ALA A 27 -0.01 2.23 6.03
CA ALA A 27 -0.75 2.25 4.78
C ALA A 27 -1.46 3.61 4.57
N TYR A 28 -2.04 4.17 5.63
CA TYR A 28 -2.65 5.51 5.58
C TYR A 28 -1.62 6.60 5.27
N GLN A 29 -0.45 6.58 5.92
CA GLN A 29 0.62 7.54 5.66
C GLN A 29 1.13 7.45 4.22
N LEU A 30 1.36 6.23 3.72
CA LEU A 30 1.77 5.99 2.33
C LEU A 30 0.72 6.52 1.34
N MET A 31 -0.57 6.26 1.61
CA MET A 31 -1.67 6.78 0.79
C MET A 31 -1.72 8.31 0.83
N HIS A 32 -1.44 8.94 1.97
CA HIS A 32 -1.40 10.39 2.09
C HIS A 32 -0.22 11.02 1.34
N ILE A 33 0.96 10.39 1.37
CA ILE A 33 2.13 10.81 0.59
C ILE A 33 1.82 10.75 -0.90
N ALA A 34 1.27 9.62 -1.37
CA ALA A 34 0.86 9.45 -2.76
C ALA A 34 -0.20 10.48 -3.18
N ARG A 35 -1.19 10.77 -2.32
CA ARG A 35 -2.20 11.82 -2.56
C ARG A 35 -1.56 13.19 -2.73
N ARG A 36 -0.63 13.58 -1.86
CA ARG A 36 0.09 14.86 -1.98
C ARG A 36 0.94 14.91 -3.24
N ALA A 37 1.62 13.81 -3.59
CA ALA A 37 2.38 13.71 -4.82
C ALA A 37 1.51 13.91 -6.06
N MET A 38 0.33 13.28 -6.09
CA MET A 38 -0.66 13.44 -7.17
C MET A 38 -1.21 14.87 -7.24
N ALA A 39 -1.62 15.46 -6.12
CA ALA A 39 -2.13 16.84 -6.09
C ALA A 39 -1.12 17.85 -6.64
N ARG A 40 0.17 17.71 -6.26
CA ARG A 40 1.24 18.56 -6.82
C ARG A 40 1.49 18.30 -8.30
N ALA A 41 1.25 17.08 -8.76
CA ALA A 41 1.52 16.68 -10.14
C ALA A 41 0.46 17.15 -11.13
N THR A 42 -0.81 17.07 -10.73
CA THR A 42 -1.95 17.34 -11.62
C THR A 42 -2.49 18.76 -11.47
N GLY A 43 -2.04 19.50 -10.44
CA GLY A 43 -2.59 20.83 -10.13
C GLY A 43 -4.06 20.79 -9.67
N THR A 44 -4.60 19.61 -9.38
CA THR A 44 -6.01 19.41 -9.01
C THR A 44 -6.14 18.81 -7.62
N GLY A 45 -7.26 19.09 -6.94
CA GLY A 45 -7.56 18.50 -5.64
C GLY A 45 -7.76 16.99 -5.73
N TRP A 46 -6.91 16.22 -5.05
CA TRP A 46 -7.06 14.76 -4.89
C TRP A 46 -7.53 14.40 -3.49
N SER A 47 -8.66 13.68 -3.42
CA SER A 47 -9.11 13.00 -2.21
C SER A 47 -8.48 11.60 -2.09
N LEU A 48 -8.37 11.08 -0.86
CA LEU A 48 -7.89 9.71 -0.62
C LEU A 48 -8.77 8.68 -1.33
N ARG A 49 -10.09 8.91 -1.35
CA ARG A 49 -11.04 8.05 -2.06
C ARG A 49 -10.73 7.96 -3.55
N ARG A 50 -10.55 9.10 -4.22
CA ARG A 50 -10.24 9.15 -5.66
C ARG A 50 -8.89 8.49 -5.96
N LEU A 51 -7.88 8.72 -5.12
CA LEU A 51 -6.58 8.06 -5.25
C LEU A 51 -6.74 6.54 -5.13
N ARG A 52 -7.43 6.05 -4.10
CA ARG A 52 -7.66 4.63 -3.89
C ARG A 52 -8.38 3.99 -5.07
N GLU A 53 -9.48 4.60 -5.54
CA GLU A 53 -10.29 4.03 -6.61
C GLU A 53 -9.58 4.03 -7.97
N ARG A 54 -8.87 5.11 -8.31
CA ARG A 54 -8.27 5.28 -9.65
C ARG A 54 -6.84 4.80 -9.79
N VAL A 55 -6.06 4.79 -8.70
CA VAL A 55 -4.63 4.49 -8.74
C VAL A 55 -4.31 3.15 -8.08
N LEU A 56 -4.93 2.85 -6.93
CA LEU A 56 -4.59 1.67 -6.13
C LEU A 56 -5.51 0.47 -6.37
N ARG A 57 -6.80 0.70 -6.59
CA ARG A 57 -7.82 -0.34 -6.85
C ARG A 57 -8.00 -0.62 -8.34
N ALA A 58 -7.21 0.03 -9.20
CA ALA A 58 -7.12 -0.39 -10.58
C ALA A 58 -6.55 -1.81 -10.65
N GLY A 59 -7.00 -2.61 -11.61
CA GLY A 59 -6.50 -3.97 -11.78
C GLY A 59 -4.99 -3.96 -11.92
N ALA A 60 -4.29 -4.60 -10.98
CA ALA A 60 -2.84 -4.68 -10.97
C ALA A 60 -2.40 -6.04 -10.45
N ARG A 61 -1.30 -6.57 -11.00
CA ARG A 61 -0.66 -7.80 -10.53
C ARG A 61 0.76 -7.49 -10.13
N LEU A 62 1.06 -7.80 -8.87
CA LEU A 62 2.43 -7.74 -8.38
C LEU A 62 3.07 -9.12 -8.50
N VAL A 63 4.19 -9.20 -9.19
CA VAL A 63 5.01 -10.40 -9.31
C VAL A 63 6.33 -10.15 -8.60
N LEU A 64 6.61 -10.95 -7.58
CA LEU A 64 7.88 -10.94 -6.88
C LEU A 64 8.74 -12.07 -7.45
N SER A 65 9.92 -11.72 -7.98
CA SER A 65 10.87 -12.69 -8.54
C SER A 65 12.28 -12.32 -8.13
N GLY A 66 12.88 -13.14 -7.27
CA GLY A 66 14.21 -12.90 -6.71
C GLY A 66 14.33 -11.52 -6.08
N ARG A 67 15.19 -10.67 -6.65
CA ARG A 67 15.42 -9.27 -6.20
C ARG A 67 14.58 -8.24 -6.97
N ARG A 68 13.58 -8.67 -7.75
CA ARG A 68 12.75 -7.81 -8.59
C ARG A 68 11.29 -7.91 -8.21
N MET A 69 10.64 -6.75 -8.19
CA MET A 69 9.21 -6.59 -7.97
C MET A 69 8.63 -5.96 -9.24
N THR A 70 7.82 -6.71 -9.97
CA THR A 70 7.20 -6.27 -11.22
C THR A 70 5.73 -6.00 -10.99
N LEU A 71 5.30 -4.75 -11.18
CA LEU A 71 3.91 -4.34 -11.08
C LEU A 71 3.31 -4.24 -12.49
N ALA A 72 2.49 -5.21 -12.87
CA ALA A 72 1.69 -5.15 -14.09
C ALA A 72 0.41 -4.36 -13.80
N LEU A 73 0.15 -3.31 -14.58
CA LEU A 73 -0.96 -2.38 -14.39
C LEU A 73 -1.97 -2.53 -15.52
N SER A 74 -3.26 -2.42 -15.20
CA SER A 74 -4.30 -2.19 -16.21
C SER A 74 -4.02 -0.89 -16.96
N SER A 75 -4.36 -0.86 -18.26
CA SER A 75 -4.17 0.30 -19.13
C SER A 75 -4.79 1.59 -18.57
N SER A 76 -5.91 1.48 -17.85
CA SER A 76 -6.58 2.61 -17.20
C SER A 76 -5.77 3.26 -16.06
N ALA A 77 -4.84 2.51 -15.46
CA ALA A 77 -4.00 2.98 -14.36
C ALA A 77 -2.69 3.62 -14.86
N VAL A 78 -2.25 3.27 -16.07
CA VAL A 78 -0.95 3.66 -16.63
C VAL A 78 -0.71 5.18 -16.58
N PRO A 79 -1.66 6.05 -16.98
CA PRO A 79 -1.43 7.50 -16.94
C PRO A 79 -1.16 8.01 -15.53
N PHE A 80 -1.84 7.46 -14.52
CA PHE A 80 -1.64 7.88 -13.13
C PHE A 80 -0.30 7.40 -12.59
N TRP A 81 0.08 6.15 -12.90
CA TRP A 81 1.36 5.59 -12.48
C TRP A 81 2.55 6.21 -13.19
N ALA A 82 2.43 6.62 -14.46
CA ALA A 82 3.46 7.37 -15.18
C ALA A 82 3.77 8.72 -14.50
N VAL A 83 2.76 9.36 -13.91
CA VAL A 83 2.91 10.60 -13.16
C VAL A 83 3.45 10.34 -11.74
N LEU A 84 2.96 9.31 -11.08
CA LEU A 84 3.29 9.01 -9.68
C LEU A 84 4.68 8.40 -9.51
N TRP A 85 5.06 7.46 -10.37
CA TRP A 85 6.26 6.65 -10.22
C TRP A 85 7.57 7.45 -10.14
N PRO A 86 7.84 8.45 -11.01
CA PRO A 86 9.07 9.25 -10.90
C PRO A 86 9.17 10.04 -9.59
N ARG A 87 8.03 10.34 -8.94
CA ARG A 87 8.01 11.05 -7.66
C ARG A 87 8.36 10.10 -6.51
N ILE A 88 7.84 8.88 -6.55
CA ILE A 88 8.21 7.83 -5.60
C ILE A 88 9.69 7.48 -5.74
N ALA A 89 10.19 7.31 -6.97
CA ALA A 89 11.59 7.00 -7.22
C ALA A 89 12.55 8.09 -6.68
N ARG A 90 12.13 9.36 -6.68
CA ARG A 90 12.89 10.45 -6.07
C ARG A 90 12.85 10.45 -4.54
N MET A 91 11.83 9.85 -3.92
CA MET A 91 11.76 9.61 -2.48
C MET A 91 12.67 8.44 -2.06
N HIS A 92 13.81 8.29 -2.73
CA HIS A 92 14.84 7.36 -2.32
C HIS A 92 15.22 7.64 -0.87
N TRP A 93 15.39 6.57 -0.11
CA TRP A 93 15.96 6.64 1.22
C TRP A 93 17.41 7.13 1.07
N ALA A 94 17.64 8.41 1.34
CA ALA A 94 18.96 8.90 1.70
C ALA A 94 19.19 8.41 3.13
N GLY A 95 19.79 7.23 3.27
CA GLY A 95 20.18 6.72 4.59
C GLY A 95 21.18 7.65 5.27
N PRO A 96 21.41 7.49 6.59
CA PRO A 96 22.58 8.06 7.24
C PRO A 96 23.89 7.54 6.63
#